data_AF-A0A9R1S950-F1
#
_entry.id   AF-A0A9R1S950-F1
#
_cell.length_a   1.000
_cell.length_b   1.000
_cell.length_c   1.000
_cell.angle_alpha   90.00
_cell.angle_beta   90.00
_cell.angle_gamma   90.00
#
_symmetry.space_group_name_H-M   'P 1'
#
loop_
_entity.id
_entity.type
_entity.pdbx_description
1 polymer ?
#
loop_
_entity_poly.entity_id
_entity_poly.type
_entity_poly.pdbx_seq_one_letter_code
_entity_poly.pdbx_strand_id
1 'polypeptide(L)' 'METLCGQAYGAHKYDMLGIYLQRSVILLCLTGILLAVMYAFSEPLLLLMGQSQEIARAASIFVYGLIP' A
#
# COMPACT_ATOMS: atom_id res chain seq x y z
N MET A 1 -5.12 -18.27 -14.23
CA MET A 1 -3.83 -17.56 -14.36
C MET A 1 -2.86 -18.17 -13.37
N GLU A 2 -1.82 -18.83 -13.85
CA GLU A 2 -0.72 -19.28 -12.99
C GLU A 2 0.18 -18.07 -12.68
N THR A 3 0.50 -17.83 -11.42
CA THR A 3 1.38 -16.71 -11.04
C THR A 3 2.82 -17.02 -11.44
N LEU A 4 3.62 -15.99 -11.74
CA LEU A 4 5.05 -16.17 -12.04
C LEU A 4 5.79 -16.94 -10.93
N CYS A 5 5.37 -16.73 -9.68
CA CYS A 5 5.84 -17.48 -8.51
C CYS A 5 5.44 -18.96 -8.55
N GLY A 6 4.18 -19.26 -8.92
CA GLY A 6 3.69 -20.64 -9.06
C GLY A 6 4.41 -21.42 -10.16
N GLN A 7 4.69 -20.78 -11.30
CA GLN A 7 5.46 -21.37 -12.39
C GLN A 7 6.94 -21.58 -12.00
N ALA A 8 7.57 -20.61 -11.32
CA ALA A 8 8.95 -20.75 -10.86
C ALA A 8 9.10 -21.84 -9.79
N TYR A 9 8.14 -21.93 -8.86
CA TYR A 9 8.13 -22.96 -7.82
C TYR A 9 7.92 -24.36 -8.39
N GLY A 10 6.97 -24.54 -9.32
CA GLY A 10 6.73 -25.81 -10.00
C GLY A 10 7.89 -26.27 -10.90
N ALA A 11 8.68 -25.33 -11.42
CA ALA A 11 9.90 -25.62 -12.19
C ALA A 11 11.17 -25.76 -11.32
N HIS A 12 11.04 -25.84 -9.99
CA HIS A 12 12.14 -25.89 -9.01
C HIS A 12 13.16 -24.74 -9.13
N LYS A 13 12.75 -23.57 -9.65
CA LYS A 13 13.59 -22.36 -9.82
C LYS A 13 13.47 -21.44 -8.60
N TYR A 14 13.90 -21.91 -7.44
CA TYR A 14 13.75 -21.17 -6.17
C TYR A 14 14.54 -19.85 -6.11
N ASP A 15 15.68 -19.76 -6.78
CA ASP A 15 16.45 -18.50 -6.84
C ASP A 15 15.67 -17.37 -7.52
N MET A 16 14.92 -17.70 -8.59
CA MET A 16 14.05 -16.73 -9.27
C MET A 16 12.87 -16.29 -8.39
N LEU A 17 12.36 -17.21 -7.55
CA LEU A 17 11.30 -16.89 -6.59
C LEU A 17 11.77 -15.86 -5.55
N GLY A 18 13.02 -16.00 -5.06
CA GLY A 18 13.64 -15.03 -4.16
C GLY A 18 13.77 -13.64 -4.77
N ILE A 19 14.24 -13.55 -6.02
CA ILE A 19 14.37 -12.28 -6.76
C ILE A 19 13.00 -11.63 -6.98
N TYR A 20 11.97 -12.42 -7.34
CA TYR A 20 10.62 -11.89 -7.50
C TYR A 20 10.04 -11.38 -6.19
N LEU A 21 10.24 -12.10 -5.08
CA LEU A 21 9.77 -11.66 -3.78
C LEU A 21 10.45 -10.35 -3.35
N GLN A 22 11.78 -10.26 -3.45
CA GLN A 22 12.52 -9.05 -3.10
C GLN A 22 12.04 -7.83 -3.90
N ARG A 23 11.90 -7.98 -5.23
CA ARG A 23 11.39 -6.89 -6.08
C ARG A 23 9.96 -6.50 -5.71
N SER A 24 9.10 -7.48 -5.44
CA SER A 24 7.70 -7.25 -5.06
C SER A 24 7.60 -6.56 -3.70
N VAL A 25 8.43 -6.95 -2.73
CA VAL A 25 8.50 -6.32 -1.41
C VAL A 25 8.99 -4.88 -1.52
N ILE A 26 10.04 -4.61 -2.31
CA ILE A 26 10.51 -3.23 -2.52
C ILE A 26 9.39 -2.38 -3.13
N LEU A 27 8.72 -2.87 -4.17
CA LEU A 27 7.61 -2.16 -4.79
C LEU A 27 6.46 -1.94 -3.79
N LEU A 28 6.08 -2.96 -3.03
CA LEU A 28 5.01 -2.87 -2.03
C LEU A 28 5.36 -1.89 -0.90
N CYS A 29 6.60 -1.89 -0.41
CA CYS A 29 7.04 -0.95 0.60
C CYS A 29 7.04 0.49 0.05
N LEU A 30 7.52 0.70 -1.18
CA LEU A 30 7.50 2.02 -1.81
C LEU A 30 6.06 2.54 -1.99
N THR A 31 5.16 1.72 -2.51
CA THR A 31 3.75 2.13 -2.65
C THR A 31 3.07 2.29 -1.30
N GLY A 32 3.41 1.47 -0.31
CA GLY A 32 2.94 1.58 1.07
C GLY A 32 3.36 2.90 1.72
N ILE A 33 4.62 3.33 1.53
CA ILE A 33 5.11 4.63 2.03
C ILE A 33 4.33 5.78 1.38
N LEU A 34 4.12 5.74 0.06
CA LEU A 34 3.33 6.76 -0.63
C LEU A 34 1.88 6.82 -0.12
N LEU A 35 1.27 5.65 0.11
CA LEU A 35 -0.07 5.55 0.69
C LEU A 35 -0.11 6.14 2.11
N ALA A 36 0.86 5.80 2.95
CA ALA A 36 0.95 6.32 4.31
C ALA A 36 1.10 7.85 4.34
N VAL A 37 1.88 8.43 3.41
CA VAL A 37 1.99 9.89 3.26
C VAL A 37 0.64 10.49 2.86
N MET A 38 -0.08 9.92 1.89
CA MET A 38 -1.41 10.41 1.53
C MET A 38 -2.39 10.33 2.72
N TYR A 39 -2.32 9.25 3.49
CA TYR A 39 -3.13 9.06 4.70
C TYR A 39 -2.79 10.08 5.79
N ALA A 40 -1.50 10.40 5.97
CA ALA A 40 -1.02 11.44 6.88
C ALA A 40 -1.56 12.84 6.55
N PHE A 41 -1.92 13.09 5.28
CA PHE A 41 -2.54 14.34 4.81
C PHE A 41 -4.03 14.17 4.47
N SER A 42 -4.70 13.13 4.97
CA SER A 42 -6.10 12.83 4.64
C SER A 42 -7.08 13.95 5.01
N GLU A 43 -6.90 14.60 6.17
CA GLU A 43 -7.76 15.71 6.61
C GLU A 43 -7.73 16.93 5.66
N PRO A 44 -6.56 17.53 5.35
CA PRO A 44 -6.51 18.64 4.40
C PRO A 44 -6.91 18.22 2.98
N LEU A 45 -6.65 16.98 2.56
CA LEU A 45 -7.14 16.45 1.27
C LEU A 45 -8.66 16.41 1.21
N LEU A 46 -9.32 15.93 2.26
CA LEU A 46 -10.78 15.86 2.35
C LEU A 46 -11.41 17.25 2.37
N LEU A 47 -10.82 18.19 3.13
CA LEU A 47 -11.25 19.59 3.13
C LEU A 47 -11.09 20.25 1.75
N LEU A 48 -9.99 19.98 1.05
CA LEU A 48 -9.75 20.49 -0.30
C LEU A 48 -10.74 19.94 -1.33
N MET A 49 -11.25 18.71 -1.13
CA MET A 49 -12.34 18.14 -1.91
C MET A 49 -13.73 18.71 -1.55
N GLY A 50 -13.81 19.63 -0.59
CA GLY A 50 -15.05 20.28 -0.17
C GLY A 50 -15.87 19.50 0.86
N GLN A 51 -15.26 18.52 1.56
CA GLN A 51 -15.93 17.86 2.68
C GLN A 51 -16.08 18.78 3.88
N SER A 52 -17.12 18.54 4.70
CA SER A 52 -17.29 19.28 5.95
C SER A 52 -16.15 18.95 6.93
N GLN A 53 -15.81 19.92 7.78
CA GLN A 53 -14.71 19.77 8.74
C GLN A 53 -14.94 18.60 9.73
N GLU A 54 -16.19 18.34 10.11
CA GLU A 54 -16.54 17.22 10.98
C GLU A 54 -16.27 15.88 10.30
N ILE A 55 -16.70 15.72 9.04
CA ILE A 55 -16.49 14.49 8.25
C ILE A 55 -14.99 14.30 7.97
N ALA A 56 -14.29 15.36 7.56
CA ALA A 56 -12.86 15.30 7.27
C ALA A 56 -12.03 14.86 8.49
N ARG A 57 -12.38 15.37 9.68
CA ARG A 57 -11.71 15.02 10.94
C ARG A 57 -12.04 13.60 11.41
N ALA A 58 -13.30 13.18 11.32
CA ALA A 58 -13.67 11.81 11.68
C ALA A 58 -12.98 10.77 10.79
N ALA A 59 -12.91 11.05 9.48
CA ALA A 59 -12.22 10.20 8.52
C ALA A 59 -10.70 10.19 8.76
N SER A 60 -10.07 11.33 9.05
CA SER A 60 -8.62 11.38 9.30
C SER A 60 -8.22 10.59 10.54
N ILE A 61 -9.00 10.64 11.62
CA ILE A 61 -8.77 9.84 12.83
C ILE A 61 -8.82 8.34 12.51
N PHE A 62 -9.81 7.90 11.74
CA PHE A 62 -9.91 6.50 11.31
C PHE A 62 -8.72 6.08 10.44
N VAL A 63 -8.34 6.93 9.48
CA VAL A 63 -7.23 6.70 8.55
C VAL A 63 -5.87 6.66 9.27
N TYR A 64 -5.64 7.52 10.26
CA TYR A 64 -4.42 7.46 11.06
C TYR A 64 -4.31 6.17 11.89
N GLY A 65 -5.43 5.63 12.38
CA GLY A 65 -5.46 4.33 13.06
C GLY A 65 -5.18 3.14 12.14
N LEU A 66 -5.22 3.33 10.82
CA LEU A 66 -4.88 2.31 9.81
C LEU A 66 -3.42 2.35 9.37
N ILE A 67 -2.67 3.40 9.72
CA ILE A 67 -1.23 3.45 9.47
C ILE A 67 -0.56 2.50 10.48
N PRO A 68 0.05 1.38 10.02
CA PRO A 68 0.66 0.40 10.92
C PRO A 68 1.91 0.95 11.64
#